data_AF-A0A1T4PTT2-F1
#
_entry.id   AF-A0A1T4PTT2-F1
#
_cell.length_a   1.000
_cell.length_b   1.000
_cell.length_c   1.000
_cell.angle_alpha   90.00
_cell.angle_beta   90.00
_cell.angle_gamma   90.00
#
_symmetry.space_group_name_H-M   'P 1'
#
loop_
_entity.id
_entity.type
_entity.pdbx_description
1 polymer ?
#
loop_
_entity_poly.entity_id
_entity_poly.type
_entity_poly.pdbx_seq_one_letter_code
_entity_poly.pdbx_strand_id
1 'polypeptide(L)' 'MEKVAKLGFSATGVVKRSDWGLTFAAPALSDEVELVIETEFMPPKS' A
#
# COMPACT_ATOMS: atom_id res chain seq x y z
N MET A 1 22.32 -24.40 -10.84
CA MET A 1 21.57 -23.15 -10.59
C MET A 1 21.19 -23.12 -9.13
N GLU A 2 21.59 -22.06 -8.42
CA GLU A 2 21.20 -21.84 -7.03
C GLU A 2 19.77 -21.25 -7.01
N LYS A 3 18.89 -21.82 -6.17
CA LYS A 3 17.52 -21.31 -6.04
C LYS A 3 17.52 -20.16 -5.02
N VAL A 4 17.25 -18.95 -5.51
CA VAL A 4 17.09 -17.78 -4.66
C VAL A 4 15.65 -17.72 -4.15
N ALA A 5 15.47 -17.74 -2.83
CA ALA A 5 14.16 -17.58 -2.22
C ALA A 5 13.61 -16.17 -2.49
N LYS A 6 12.35 -16.09 -2.91
CA LYS A 6 11.61 -14.84 -3.11
C LYS A 6 10.35 -14.87 -2.26
N LEU A 7 9.83 -13.70 -1.90
CA LEU A 7 8.58 -13.59 -1.13
C LEU A 7 7.62 -12.65 -1.85
N GLY A 8 6.43 -13.13 -2.18
CA GLY A 8 5.31 -12.27 -2.59
C GLY A 8 4.38 -12.04 -1.41
N PHE A 9 3.86 -10.82 -1.27
CA PHE A 9 2.81 -10.54 -0.28
C PHE A 9 1.87 -9.45 -0.77
N SER A 10 0.64 -9.54 -0.29
CA SER A 10 -0.39 -8.53 -0.45
C SER A 10 -0.85 -7.97 0.89
N ALA A 11 -1.34 -6.74 0.88
CA ALA A 11 -1.97 -6.12 2.03
C ALA A 11 -3.05 -5.14 1.57
N THR A 12 -4.10 -5.00 2.37
CA THR A 12 -5.12 -3.97 2.19
C THR A 12 -5.24 -3.12 3.45
N GLY A 13 -5.78 -1.92 3.31
CA GLY A 13 -6.03 -1.04 4.44
C GLY A 13 -6.87 0.17 4.04
N VAL A 14 -7.36 0.90 5.02
CA VAL A 14 -8.08 2.15 4.81
C VAL A 14 -7.38 3.26 5.58
N VAL A 15 -7.17 4.40 4.91
CA VAL A 15 -6.66 5.63 5.54
C VAL A 15 -7.65 6.77 5.31
N LYS A 16 -7.65 7.77 6.19
CA LYS A 16 -8.44 8.98 5.98
C LYS A 16 -7.60 10.06 5.32
N ARG A 17 -8.17 10.77 4.35
CA ARG A 17 -7.54 11.92 3.69
C ARG A 17 -7.31 13.06 4.69
N SER A 18 -8.27 13.27 5.58
CA SER A 18 -8.22 14.30 6.61
C SER A 18 -7.06 14.15 7.60
N ASP A 19 -6.64 12.91 7.92
CA ASP A 19 -5.47 12.65 8.78
C ASP A 19 -4.17 13.19 8.17
N TRP A 20 -4.14 13.42 6.85
CA TRP A 20 -3.00 13.93 6.09
C TRP A 20 -3.21 15.38 5.62
N GLY A 21 -4.25 16.06 6.14
CA GLY A 21 -4.57 17.45 5.76
C GLY A 21 -5.25 17.59 4.39
N LEU A 22 -5.67 16.49 3.75
CA LEU A 22 -6.31 16.50 2.44
C LEU A 22 -7.84 16.67 2.56
N THR A 23 -8.28 17.88 2.91
CA THR A 23 -9.69 18.18 3.23
C THR A 23 -10.54 18.68 2.06
N PHE A 24 -9.97 18.81 0.85
CA PHE A 24 -10.69 19.26 -0.33
C PHE A 24 -11.93 18.40 -0.63
N ALA A 25 -13.00 19.07 -1.07
CA ALA A 25 -14.28 18.49 -1.47
C ALA A 25 -15.00 17.65 -0.40
N ALA A 26 -14.62 17.74 0.88
CA ALA A 26 -15.43 17.17 1.96
C ALA A 26 -16.73 18.00 2.15
N PRO A 27 -17.92 17.38 2.33
CA PRO A 27 -18.18 15.93 2.40
C PRO A 27 -18.58 15.30 1.04
N ALA A 28 -18.51 16.03 -0.07
CA ALA A 28 -18.91 15.54 -1.39
C ALA A 28 -18.05 14.37 -1.90
N LEU A 29 -16.80 14.26 -1.44
CA LEU A 29 -15.91 13.12 -1.66
C LEU A 29 -15.63 12.39 -0.34
N SER A 30 -15.68 11.05 -0.36
CA SER A 30 -15.36 10.20 0.81
C SER A 30 -14.02 10.58 1.43
N ASP A 31 -13.94 10.58 2.75
CA ASP A 31 -12.69 10.78 3.48
C ASP A 31 -11.83 9.51 3.50
N GLU A 32 -12.43 8.34 3.26
CA GLU A 32 -11.73 7.05 3.25
C GLU A 32 -11.08 6.75 1.89
N VAL A 33 -9.83 6.30 1.94
CA VAL A 33 -9.08 5.79 0.80
C VAL A 33 -8.71 4.34 1.07
N GLU A 34 -9.16 3.45 0.20
CA GLU A 34 -8.76 2.05 0.20
C GLU A 34 -7.38 1.90 -0.45
N LEU A 35 -6.47 1.27 0.27
CA LEU A 35 -5.13 0.92 -0.17
C LEU A 35 -5.08 -0.55 -0.52
N VAL A 36 -4.56 -0.86 -1.71
CA VAL A 36 -4.26 -2.21 -2.17
C VAL A 36 -2.77 -2.28 -2.47
N ILE A 37 -2.05 -3.10 -1.73
CA ILE A 37 -0.60 -3.28 -1.81
C ILE A 37 -0.34 -4.68 -2.34
N GLU A 38 0.38 -4.77 -3.45
CA GLU A 38 0.82 -6.02 -4.09
C GLU A 38 2.31 -5.89 -4.38
N THR A 39 3.14 -6.78 -3.81
CA THR A 39 4.59 -6.64 -3.91
C THR A 39 5.33 -7.97 -3.99
N GLU A 40 6.52 -7.92 -4.56
CA GLU A 40 7.50 -9.01 -4.57
C GLU A 40 8.81 -8.53 -3.95
N PHE A 41 9.33 -9.31 -2.99
CA PHE A 41 10.60 -9.08 -2.34
C PHE A 41 11.68 -9.99 -2.92
N MET A 42 12.77 -9.35 -3.36
CA MET A 42 13.99 -9.98 -3.82
C MET A 42 15.07 -9.83 -2.75
N PRO A 43 15.72 -10.92 -2.30
CA PRO A 43 16.82 -10.79 -1.35
C PRO A 43 17.98 -9.98 -1.99
N PRO A 44 18.74 -9.22 -1.18
CA PRO A 44 19.90 -8.47 -1.65
C PRO A 44 20.91 -9.41 -2.32
N LYS A 45 21.56 -8.93 -3.38
CA LYS A 45 22.72 -9.61 -3.95
C LYS A 45 23.92 -9.33 -3.04
N SER A 46 24.42 -10.36 -2.38
CA SER A 46 25.71 -10.36 -1.68
C SER A 46 26.87 -10.36 -2.67
#